data_AF-A0A2E0F800-F1
#
_entry.id   AF-A0A2E0F800-F1
#
_cell.length_a   1.000
_cell.length_b   1.000
_cell.length_c   1.000
_cell.angle_alpha   90.00
_cell.angle_beta   90.00
_cell.angle_gamma   90.00
#
_symmetry.space_group_name_H-M   'P 1'
#
loop_
_entity.id
_entity.type
_entity.pdbx_description
1 polymer ?
#
loop_
_entity_poly.entity_id
_entity_poly.type
_entity_poly.pdbx_seq_one_letter_code
_entity_poly.pdbx_strand_id
1 'polypeptide(L)' 'MHLSTKSQIKDTINRYFQDQENIVILQICETKIKENIKWEISTNNQLFPHLYGFLELFDVKKVNNVY' A
#
# COMPACT_ATOMS: atom_id res chain seq x y z
N MET A 1 -8.00 -4.18 2.18
CA MET A 1 -6.60 -4.36 1.75
C MET A 1 -5.75 -3.25 2.39
N HIS A 2 -4.64 -3.60 3.04
CA HIS A 2 -3.72 -2.61 3.63
C HIS A 2 -2.91 -1.93 2.54
N LEU A 3 -2.84 -0.61 2.59
CA LEU A 3 -2.01 0.21 1.73
C LEU A 3 -1.04 1.04 2.59
N SER A 4 0.06 1.47 1.99
CA SER A 4 1.03 2.37 2.63
C SER A 4 1.21 3.61 1.78
N THR A 5 1.36 4.76 2.42
CA THR A 5 1.86 5.97 1.74
C THR A 5 3.32 5.78 1.35
N LYS A 6 3.81 6.63 0.43
CA LYS A 6 5.21 6.55 -0.05
C LYS A 6 6.23 6.57 1.09
N SER A 7 6.03 7.38 2.13
CA SER A 7 6.94 7.47 3.28
C SER A 7 6.89 6.24 4.19
N GLN A 8 5.78 5.49 4.20
CA GLN A 8 5.59 4.30 5.03
C GLN A 8 6.12 3.01 4.39
N ILE A 9 6.41 3.02 3.08
CA ILE A 9 6.82 1.82 2.32
C ILE A 9 8.04 1.13 2.97
N LYS A 10 9.09 1.89 3.28
CA LYS A 10 10.34 1.34 3.82
C LYS A 10 10.09 0.58 5.14
N ASP A 11 9.39 1.20 6.07
CA ASP A 11 9.10 0.59 7.37
C ASP A 11 8.14 -0.60 7.23
N THR A 12 7.20 -0.54 6.28
CA THR A 12 6.29 -1.67 5.97
C THR A 12 7.07 -2.88 5.47
N ILE A 13 7.99 -2.68 4.52
CA ILE A 13 8.84 -3.75 3.97
C ILE A 13 9.70 -4.36 5.06
N ASN A 14 10.42 -3.52 5.82
CA ASN A 14 11.30 -3.98 6.90
C ASN A 14 10.54 -4.76 7.98
N ARG A 15 9.29 -4.39 8.27
CA ARG A 15 8.52 -5.01 9.34
C ARG A 15 7.87 -6.34 8.93
N TYR A 16 7.39 -6.44 7.69
CA TYR A 16 6.52 -7.54 7.28
C TYR A 16 7.09 -8.43 6.17
N PHE A 17 8.10 -7.96 5.44
CA PHE A 17 8.61 -8.61 4.23
C PHE A 17 10.13 -8.80 4.24
N GLN A 18 10.80 -8.68 5.39
CA GLN A 18 12.27 -8.74 5.50
C GLN A 18 12.89 -10.04 4.93
N ASP A 19 12.17 -11.16 5.00
CA ASP A 19 12.63 -12.48 4.57
C ASP A 19 12.02 -12.91 3.22
N GLN A 20 11.42 -11.97 2.48
CA GLN A 20 10.75 -12.24 1.22
C GLN A 20 11.60 -11.76 0.03
N GLU A 21 11.73 -12.62 -0.97
CA GLU A 21 12.33 -12.28 -2.25
C GLU A 21 11.25 -11.83 -3.25
N ASN A 22 11.66 -11.16 -4.34
CA ASN A 22 10.79 -10.77 -5.45
C ASN A 22 9.58 -9.90 -5.03
N ILE A 23 9.80 -8.98 -4.08
CA ILE A 23 8.76 -8.05 -3.62
C ILE A 23 8.47 -7.02 -4.72
N VAL A 24 7.18 -6.82 -5.00
CA VAL A 24 6.69 -5.80 -5.93
C VAL A 24 5.88 -4.73 -5.20
N ILE A 25 6.06 -3.47 -5.61
CA ILE A 25 5.26 -2.34 -5.17
C ILE A 25 4.30 -1.96 -6.30
N LEU A 26 3.00 -2.07 -5.99
CA LEU A 26 1.94 -1.54 -6.84
C LEU A 26 1.66 -0.09 -6.43
N GLN A 27 1.96 0.85 -7.32
CA GLN A 27 1.58 2.25 -7.13
C GLN A 27 0.17 2.45 -7.68
N ILE A 28 -0.75 2.84 -6.80
CA ILE A 28 -2.18 2.98 -7.12
C ILE A 28 -2.53 4.45 -7.36
N CYS A 29 -3.47 4.70 -8.27
CA CYS A 29 -4.05 6.03 -8.46
C CYS A 29 -5.15 6.27 -7.41
N GLU A 30 -4.83 7.02 -6.35
CA GLU A 30 -5.76 7.27 -5.22
C GLU A 30 -7.12 7.80 -5.67
N THR A 31 -7.16 8.69 -6.67
CA THR A 31 -8.42 9.27 -7.17
C THR A 31 -9.38 8.24 -7.76
N LYS A 32 -8.89 7.08 -8.22
CA LYS A 32 -9.71 5.99 -8.75
C LYS A 32 -10.36 5.14 -7.66
N ILE A 33 -9.73 5.06 -6.49
CA ILE A 33 -10.19 4.21 -5.38
C ILE A 33 -10.70 5.01 -4.17
N LYS A 34 -10.77 6.35 -4.29
CA LYS A 34 -11.06 7.28 -3.20
C LYS A 34 -12.33 6.96 -2.39
N GLU A 35 -13.37 6.45 -3.05
CA GLU A 35 -14.68 6.17 -2.43
C GLU A 35 -14.61 4.98 -1.46
N ASN A 36 -13.60 4.13 -1.64
CA ASN A 36 -13.40 2.91 -0.88
C ASN A 36 -12.17 2.98 0.05
N ILE A 37 -11.49 4.13 0.15
CA ILE A 37 -10.38 4.31 1.10
C ILE A 37 -10.92 4.81 2.44
N LYS A 38 -10.47 4.20 3.53
CA LYS A 38 -10.50 4.83 4.86
C LYS A 38 -9.10 4.94 5.43
N TRP A 39 -8.86 6.04 6.13
CA TRP A 39 -7.61 6.26 6.86
C TRP A 39 -7.83 5.89 8.32
N GLU A 40 -7.05 4.93 8.81
CA GLU A 40 -7.21 4.38 10.15
C GLU A 40 -5.87 4.39 10.89
N ILE A 41 -5.93 4.61 12.20
CA ILE A 41 -4.73 4.66 13.05
C ILE A 41 -4.19 3.23 13.21
N SER A 42 -2.91 3.04 12.93
CA SER A 42 -2.19 1.79 13.14
C SER A 42 -1.50 1.76 14.51
N THR A 43 -0.84 0.63 14.83
CA THR A 43 -0.19 0.38 16.12
C THR A 43 0.97 1.32 16.45
N ASN A 44 1.49 2.05 15.46
CA ASN A 44 2.53 3.07 15.62
C ASN A 44 1.96 4.51 15.69
N ASN A 45 0.66 4.66 15.94
CA ASN A 45 -0.07 5.93 15.96
C ASN A 45 -0.03 6.73 14.63
N GLN A 46 0.31 6.10 13.52
CA GLN A 46 0.24 6.72 12.19
C GLN A 46 -1.03 6.27 11.45
N LEU A 47 -1.57 7.15 10.60
CA LEU A 47 -2.68 6.80 9.71
C LEU A 47 -2.18 5.97 8.53
N PHE A 48 -2.85 4.85 8.27
CA PHE A 48 -2.64 4.04 7.08
C PHE A 48 -3.92 4.00 6.24
N PRO A 49 -3.81 4.06 4.89
CA PRO A 49 -4.94 3.87 4.01
C PRO A 49 -5.34 2.39 3.95
N HIS A 50 -6.63 2.13 4.09
CA HIS A 50 -7.24 0.82 3.95
C HIS A 50 -8.27 0.89 2.83
N LEU A 51 -8.08 0.05 1.81
CA LEU A 51 -9.05 -0.11 0.72
C LEU A 51 -10.13 -1.13 1.13
N TYR A 52 -11.37 -0.68 1.22
CA TYR A 52 -12.57 -1.47 1.46
C TYR A 52 -13.19 -1.90 0.13
N GLY A 53 -12.72 -3.02 -0.40
CA GLY A 53 -13.15 -3.55 -1.69
C GLY A 53 -12.02 -4.26 -2.41
N PHE A 54 -12.17 -4.38 -3.72
CA PHE A 54 -11.18 -4.98 -4.60
C PHE A 54 -10.28 -3.92 -5.23
N LEU A 55 -9.04 -4.31 -5.53
CA LEU A 55 -8.12 -3.53 -6.34
C LEU A 55 -8.19 -4.07 -7.76
N GLU A 56 -8.62 -3.25 -8.72
CA GLU A 56 -8.68 -3.63 -10.12
C GLU A 56 -7.35 -3.34 -10.82
N LEU A 57 -7.03 -4.08 -11.88
CA LEU A 57 -5.75 -3.88 -12.61
C LEU A 57 -5.61 -2.46 -13.16
N PHE A 58 -6.71 -1.83 -13.57
CA PHE A 58 -6.70 -0.46 -14.09
C PHE A 58 -6.53 0.62 -13.00
N ASP A 59 -6.60 0.27 -11.71
CA ASP A 59 -6.30 1.19 -10.60
C ASP A 59 -4.79 1.36 -10.40
N VAL A 60 -3.99 0.38 -10.86
CA VAL A 60 -2.54 0.39 -10.76
C VAL A 60 -1.95 1.31 -11.82
N LYS A 61 -1.22 2.33 -11.38
CA LYS A 61 -0.50 3.29 -12.23
C LYS A 61 0.88 2.79 -12.63
N LYS A 62 1.58 2.09 -11.73
CA LYS A 62 2.95 1.61 -11.94
C LYS A 62 3.24 0.40 -11.07
N VAL A 63 4.06 -0.51 -11.58
CA VAL A 63 4.66 -1.62 -10.82
C VAL A 63 6.16 -1.36 -10.71
N ASN A 64 6.73 -1.52 -9.51
CA ASN A 64 8.18 -1.45 -9.29
C ASN A 64 8.63 -2.68 -8.50
N ASN A 65 9.80 -3.21 -8.82
CA ASN A 65 10.44 -4.22 -7.98
C ASN A 65 11.17 -3.55 -6.82
N VAL A 66 11.23 -4.25 -5.69
CA VAL A 66 12.07 -3.91 -4.55
C VAL A 66 13.33 -4.76 -4.67
N TYR A 67 14.40 -4.12 -5.15
CA TYR A 67 15.69 -4.72 -5.56
C TYR A 67 15.64 -5.51 -6.88
#